data_AF-A0A1Z8PY03-F1
#
_entry.id   AF-A0A1Z8PY03-F1
#
_cell.length_a   1.000
_cell.length_b   1.000
_cell.length_c   1.000
_cell.angle_alpha   90.00
_cell.angle_beta   90.00
_cell.angle_gamma   90.00
#
_symmetry.space_group_name_H-M   'P 1'
#
loop_
_entity.id
_entity.type
_entity.pdbx_description
1 polymer ?
#
loop_
_entity_poly.entity_id
_entity_poly.type
_entity_poly.pdbx_seq_one_letter_code
_entity_poly.pdbx_strand_id
1 'polypeptide(L)'
;MKITLSDNSEVEVREISTGDIFDAMDVSKKLEIVAGNPVYVMDHMLFERNLTLRSIACVDGDKDKANLIWLRSLKPEDYEALVNHNEAMDAATAAEVGARGRDSAASE
;
A
#
# COMPACT_ATOMS: atom_id res chain seq x y z
N MET A 1 3.34 -11.90 5.37
CA MET A 1 2.25 -12.14 6.35
C MET A 1 1.01 -12.55 5.58
N LYS A 2 0.00 -13.19 6.19
CA LYS A 2 -1.21 -13.66 5.49
C LYS A 2 -2.48 -13.06 6.08
N ILE A 3 -3.40 -12.65 5.21
CA ILE A 3 -4.73 -12.13 5.55
C ILE A 3 -5.75 -13.04 4.85
N THR A 4 -6.75 -13.51 5.59
CA THR A 4 -7.84 -14.31 5.03
C THR A 4 -9.03 -13.40 4.77
N LEU A 5 -9.51 -13.36 3.53
CA LEU A 5 -10.67 -12.58 3.13
C LEU A 5 -11.97 -13.32 3.44
N SER A 6 -13.10 -12.60 3.35
CA SER A 6 -14.44 -13.13 3.62
C SER A 6 -14.88 -14.27 2.70
N ASP A 7 -14.25 -14.41 1.52
CA ASP A 7 -14.46 -15.51 0.57
C ASP A 7 -13.50 -16.70 0.77
N ASN A 8 -12.70 -16.67 1.84
CA ASN A 8 -11.61 -17.60 2.17
C ASN A 8 -10.38 -17.53 1.24
N SER A 9 -10.26 -16.52 0.37
CA SER A 9 -8.99 -16.28 -0.30
C SER A 9 -7.92 -15.86 0.70
N GLU A 10 -6.70 -16.35 0.50
CA GLU A 10 -5.54 -16.03 1.32
C GLU A 10 -4.66 -15.02 0.59
N VAL A 11 -4.50 -13.83 1.16
CA VAL A 11 -3.66 -12.76 0.62
C VAL A 11 -2.35 -12.73 1.38
N GLU A 12 -1.25 -13.00 0.69
CA GLU A 12 0.08 -12.79 1.26
C GLU A 12 0.50 -11.34 1.05
N VAL A 13 0.84 -10.66 2.13
CA VAL A 13 1.28 -9.26 2.14
C VAL A 13 2.73 -9.13 2.60
N ARG A 14 3.40 -8.09 2.10
CA ARG A 14 4.80 -7.74 2.36
C ARG A 14 4.91 -6.26 2.70
N GLU A 15 6.03 -5.90 3.29
CA GLU A 15 6.39 -4.51 3.55
C GLU A 15 6.54 -3.74 2.22
N ILE A 16 6.08 -2.49 2.24
CA ILE A 16 6.15 -1.56 1.12
C ILE A 16 7.54 -0.93 1.11
N SER A 17 8.23 -1.02 -0.03
CA SER A 17 9.51 -0.35 -0.20
C SER A 17 9.33 1.09 -0.64
N THR A 18 10.36 1.92 -0.45
CA THR A 18 10.38 3.29 -1.02
C THR A 18 10.14 3.29 -2.54
N GLY A 19 10.65 2.29 -3.26
CA GLY A 19 10.43 2.14 -4.69
C GLY A 19 8.95 1.90 -5.03
N ASP A 20 8.25 1.09 -4.23
CA ASP A 20 6.82 0.86 -4.39
C ASP A 20 5.99 2.14 -4.25
N ILE A 21 6.37 3.00 -3.29
CA ILE A 21 5.71 4.29 -3.08
C ILE A 21 5.92 5.19 -4.30
N PHE A 22 7.15 5.31 -4.81
CA PHE A 22 7.45 6.11 -5.99
C PHE A 22 6.67 5.64 -7.21
N ASP A 23 6.68 4.34 -7.48
CA ASP A 23 5.96 3.81 -8.61
C ASP A 23 4.44 4.01 -8.47
N ALA A 24 3.88 3.84 -7.26
CA ALA A 24 2.46 4.11 -7.00
C ALA A 24 2.09 5.58 -7.23
N MET A 25 2.96 6.51 -6.82
CA MET A 25 2.79 7.93 -7.08
C MET A 25 2.81 8.23 -8.58
N ASP A 26 3.74 7.62 -9.33
CA ASP A 26 3.90 7.89 -10.75
C ASP A 26 2.71 7.43 -11.59
N VAL A 27 2.18 6.23 -11.32
CA VAL A 27 0.98 5.73 -12.02
C VAL A 27 -0.30 6.47 -11.63
N SER A 28 -0.28 7.22 -10.53
CA SER A 28 -1.44 7.94 -10.00
C SER A 28 -1.46 9.43 -10.34
N LYS A 29 -0.44 9.90 -11.08
CA LYS A 29 -0.41 11.27 -11.63
C LYS A 29 -1.21 11.32 -12.93
N LYS A 30 -1.97 12.40 -13.08
CA LYS A 30 -2.65 12.77 -14.32
C LYS A 30 -2.24 14.18 -14.73
N LEU A 31 -2.12 14.38 -16.04
CA LEU A 31 -1.91 15.73 -16.59
C LEU A 31 -3.26 16.42 -16.70
N GLU A 32 -3.41 17.55 -16.03
CA GLU A 32 -4.59 18.41 -16.12
C GLU A 32 -4.19 19.81 -16.56
N ILE A 33 -5.11 20.51 -17.25
CA ILE A 33 -4.94 21.92 -17.58
C ILE A 33 -5.69 22.74 -16.53
N VAL A 34 -4.93 23.43 -15.66
CA VAL A 34 -5.48 24.31 -14.63
C VAL A 34 -5.13 25.75 -15.00
N ALA A 35 -6.16 26.58 -15.18
CA ALA A 35 -6.01 27.98 -15.60
C ALA A 35 -5.11 28.15 -16.84
N GLY A 36 -5.22 27.25 -17.81
CA GLY A 36 -4.43 27.27 -19.05
C GLY A 36 -3.01 26.72 -18.95
N ASN A 37 -2.56 26.27 -17.77
CA ASN A 37 -1.24 25.69 -17.57
C ASN A 37 -1.31 24.18 -17.35
N PRO A 38 -0.44 23.39 -18.00
CA PRO A 38 -0.34 21.96 -17.73
C PRO A 38 0.29 21.70 -16.36
N VAL A 39 -0.42 20.96 -15.51
CA VAL A 39 0.02 20.56 -14.18
C VAL A 39 -0.20 19.07 -13.97
N TYR A 40 0.71 18.41 -13.26
CA TYR A 40 0.48 17.05 -12.79
C TYR A 40 -0.30 17.09 -11.49
N VAL A 41 -1.48 16.48 -11.50
CA VAL A 41 -2.35 16.32 -10.32
C VAL A 41 -2.30 14.88 -9.89
N MET A 42 -2.19 14.64 -8.58
CA MET A 42 -2.22 13.31 -8.01
C MET A 42 -3.68 12.90 -7.75
N ASP A 43 -4.07 11.74 -8.26
CA ASP A 43 -5.31 11.09 -7.84
C ASP A 43 -5.03 10.27 -6.57
N HIS A 44 -5.37 10.83 -5.43
CA HIS A 44 -5.11 10.21 -4.12
C HIS A 44 -5.78 8.84 -3.96
N MET A 45 -6.99 8.67 -4.50
CA MET A 45 -7.70 7.40 -4.41
C MET A 45 -7.03 6.32 -5.28
N LEU A 46 -6.53 6.70 -6.46
CA LEU A 46 -5.75 5.78 -7.30
C LEU A 46 -4.41 5.46 -6.66
N PHE A 47 -3.78 6.43 -6.00
CA PHE A 47 -2.53 6.25 -5.27
C PHE A 47 -2.66 5.22 -4.15
N GLU A 48 -3.64 5.38 -3.26
CA GLU A 48 -3.89 4.44 -2.16
C GLU A 48 -4.13 3.02 -2.68
N ARG A 49 -4.93 2.85 -3.73
CA ARG A 49 -5.19 1.54 -4.33
C ARG A 49 -3.95 0.88 -4.91
N ASN A 50 -3.11 1.65 -5.60
CA ASN A 50 -1.84 1.13 -6.13
C ASN A 50 -0.86 0.80 -5.02
N LEU A 51 -0.87 1.57 -3.94
CA LEU A 51 -0.05 1.30 -2.75
C LEU A 51 -0.48 -0.01 -2.09
N THR A 52 -1.78 -0.23 -1.90
CA THR A 52 -2.33 -1.51 -1.41
C THR A 52 -1.98 -2.68 -2.33
N LEU A 53 -2.08 -2.53 -3.65
CA LEU A 53 -1.68 -3.60 -4.57
C LEU A 53 -0.21 -3.98 -4.43
N ARG A 54 0.66 -3.00 -4.20
CA ARG A 54 2.10 -3.25 -4.07
C ARG A 54 2.47 -3.94 -2.76
N SER A 55 1.67 -3.77 -1.71
CA SER A 55 1.88 -4.55 -0.49
C SER A 55 1.46 -6.02 -0.66
N ILE A 56 0.69 -6.38 -1.68
CA ILE A 56 0.27 -7.76 -1.94
C ILE A 56 1.35 -8.51 -2.73
N ALA A 57 1.84 -9.61 -2.16
CA ALA A 57 2.81 -10.51 -2.79
C ALA A 57 2.12 -11.57 -3.67
N CYS A 58 1.02 -12.15 -3.21
CA CYS A 58 0.19 -13.08 -3.98
C CYS A 58 -1.20 -13.24 -3.34
N VAL A 59 -2.14 -13.80 -4.11
CA VAL A 59 -3.47 -14.21 -3.64
C VAL A 59 -3.65 -15.68 -3.98
N ASP A 60 -3.88 -16.52 -2.98
CA ASP A 60 -3.96 -17.98 -3.10
C ASP A 60 -2.72 -18.61 -3.78
N GLY A 61 -1.54 -17.99 -3.58
CA GLY A 61 -0.29 -18.40 -4.21
C GLY A 61 -0.08 -17.87 -5.64
N ASP A 62 -1.06 -17.17 -6.22
CA ASP A 62 -0.97 -16.55 -7.54
C ASP A 62 -0.53 -15.07 -7.43
N LYS A 63 0.59 -14.73 -8.06
CA LYS A 63 1.17 -13.38 -8.04
C LYS A 63 0.45 -12.39 -8.95
N ASP A 64 -0.24 -12.89 -9.98
CA ASP A 64 -0.87 -12.06 -11.01
C ASP A 64 -2.37 -11.83 -10.75
N LYS A 65 -2.93 -12.56 -9.78
CA LYS A 65 -4.34 -12.45 -9.37
C LYS A 65 -4.68 -11.07 -8.79
N ALA A 66 -3.75 -10.45 -8.06
CA ALA A 66 -3.94 -9.11 -7.51
C ALA A 66 -3.75 -8.03 -8.58
N ASN A 67 -4.85 -7.36 -8.94
CA ASN A 67 -4.82 -6.20 -9.83
C ASN A 67 -5.94 -5.20 -9.44
N LEU A 68 -5.98 -4.03 -10.10
CA LEU A 68 -6.97 -3.00 -9.79
C LEU A 68 -8.42 -3.46 -9.97
N ILE A 69 -8.69 -4.38 -10.88
CA ILE A 69 -10.04 -4.91 -11.10
C ILE A 69 -10.43 -5.80 -9.91
N TRP A 70 -9.54 -6.71 -9.52
CA TRP A 70 -9.72 -7.56 -8.35
C TRP A 70 -9.91 -6.71 -7.08
N LEU A 71 -9.04 -5.72 -6.85
CA LEU A 71 -9.11 -4.85 -5.68
C LEU A 71 -10.44 -4.08 -5.61
N ARG A 72 -10.97 -3.62 -6.75
CA ARG A 72 -12.29 -2.96 -6.85
C ARG A 72 -13.47 -3.91 -6.68
N SER A 73 -13.25 -5.21 -6.87
CA SER A 73 -14.28 -6.24 -6.72
C SER A 73 -14.40 -6.77 -5.29
N LEU A 74 -13.43 -6.44 -4.43
CA LEU A 74 -13.47 -6.79 -3.02
C LEU A 74 -14.67 -6.15 -2.33
N LYS A 75 -15.19 -6.85 -1.33
CA LYS A 75 -16.17 -6.25 -0.43
C LYS A 75 -15.49 -5.14 0.38
N PRO A 76 -16.23 -4.11 0.82
CA PRO A 76 -15.67 -3.01 1.60
C PRO A 76 -14.86 -3.47 2.80
N GLU A 77 -15.34 -4.47 3.54
CA GLU A 77 -14.66 -5.03 4.72
C GLU A 77 -13.32 -5.71 4.39
N ASP A 78 -13.24 -6.39 3.24
CA ASP A 78 -12.02 -7.07 2.80
C ASP A 78 -10.98 -6.05 2.32
N TYR A 79 -11.43 -5.00 1.63
CA TYR A 79 -10.56 -3.88 1.24
C TYR A 79 -10.03 -3.13 2.47
N GLU A 80 -10.89 -2.83 3.44
CA GLU A 80 -10.53 -2.16 4.67
C GLU A 80 -9.52 -2.98 5.50
N ALA A 81 -9.69 -4.30 5.56
CA ALA A 81 -8.73 -5.19 6.21
C ALA A 81 -7.33 -5.11 5.58
N LEU A 82 -7.24 -5.01 4.26
CA LEU A 82 -5.96 -4.83 3.55
C LEU A 82 -5.33 -3.46 3.82
N VAL A 83 -6.13 -2.39 3.83
CA VAL A 83 -5.65 -1.02 4.09
C VAL A 83 -5.15 -0.88 5.53
N ASN A 84 -5.97 -1.26 6.51
CA ASN A 84 -5.62 -1.18 7.93
C ASN A 84 -4.37 -2.00 8.26
N HIS A 85 -4.13 -3.08 7.52
CA HIS A 85 -2.91 -3.86 7.67
C HIS A 85 -1.67 -3.07 7.27
N ASN A 86 -1.71 -2.38 6.12
CA ASN A 86 -0.58 -1.56 5.67
C ASN A 86 -0.25 -0.44 6.69
N GLU A 87 -1.28 0.22 7.23
CA GLU A 87 -1.08 1.26 8.25
C GLU A 87 -0.48 0.69 9.55
N ALA A 88 -0.91 -0.51 9.97
CA ALA A 88 -0.36 -1.18 11.13
C ALA A 88 1.11 -1.60 10.94
N MET A 89 1.49 -2.03 9.72
CA MET A 89 2.88 -2.31 9.38
C MET A 89 3.75 -1.06 9.46
N ASP A 90 3.30 0.06 8.88
CA ASP A 90 4.02 1.32 8.95
C ASP A 90 4.21 1.81 10.39
N ALA A 91 3.18 1.68 11.23
CA ALA A 91 3.25 2.03 12.64
C ALA A 91 4.23 1.13 13.42
N ALA A 92 4.24 -0.18 13.13
CA ALA A 92 5.16 -1.13 13.74
C ALA A 92 6.62 -0.85 13.36
N THR A 93 6.89 -0.62 12.07
CA THR A 93 8.23 -0.27 11.58
C THR A 93 8.71 1.05 12.19
N ALA A 94 7.85 2.07 12.26
CA ALA A 94 8.19 3.35 12.89
C ALA A 94 8.51 3.21 14.39
N ALA A 95 7.76 2.37 15.11
CA ALA A 95 8.00 2.10 16.52
C ALA A 95 9.34 1.37 16.74
N GLU A 96 9.66 0.40 15.90
CA GLU A 96 10.93 -0.34 15.94
C GLU A 96 12.14 0.57 15.65
N VAL A 97 12.06 1.39 14.60
CA VAL A 97 13.11 2.38 14.27
C VAL A 97 13.27 3.40 15.41
N GLY A 98 12.16 3.87 15.99
CA GLY A 98 12.19 4.77 17.15
C GLY A 98 12.83 4.13 18.39
N ALA A 99 12.60 2.83 18.62
CA ALA A 99 13.26 2.10 19.71
C ALA A 99 14.77 1.97 19.48
N ARG A 100 15.19 1.54 18.28
CA ARG A 100 16.61 1.43 17.91
C ARG A 100 17.34 2.77 17.96
N GLY A 101 16.69 3.86 17.54
CA GLY A 101 17.24 5.22 17.61
C GLY A 101 17.45 5.71 19.04
N ARG A 102 16.55 5.34 19.97
CA ARG A 102 16.70 5.67 21.40
C ARG A 102 17.82 4.87 22.07
N ASP A 103 17.95 3.59 21.76
CA ASP A 103 19.05 2.76 22.29
C ASP A 103 20.42 3.24 21.77
N SER A 104 20.47 3.70 20.53
CA SER A 104 21.70 4.27 19.94
C SER A 104 22.07 5.62 20.57
N ALA A 105 21.08 6.44 20.94
CA ALA A 105 21.30 7.74 21.60
C ALA A 105 21.61 7.64 23.10
N ALA A 106 21.23 6.55 23.76
CA ALA A 106 21.54 6.30 25.17
C ALA A 106 22.93 5.69 25.41
N SER A 107 23.68 5.43 24.33
CA SER A 107 25.02 4.81 24.36
C SER A 107 26.18 5.80 24.15
N GLU A 108 25.91 7.12 24.14
CA GLU A 108 26.92 8.20 24.16
C GLU A 108 27.03 8.90 25.52
#